data_AF-A0A346R499-F1
#
_entry.id   AF-A0A346R499-F1
#
_cell.length_a   1.000
_cell.length_b   1.000
_cell.length_c   1.000
_cell.angle_alpha   90.00
_cell.angle_beta   90.00
_cell.angle_gamma   90.00
#
_symmetry.space_group_name_H-M   'P 1'
#
loop_
_entity.id
_entity.type
_entity.pdbx_description
1 polymer ?
#
loop_
_entity_poly.entity_id
_entity_poly.type
_entity_poly.pdbx_seq_one_letter_code
_entity_poly.pdbx_strand_id
1 'polypeptide(L)' 'MSAEIINLRQVRKQRQRDSEAASADENRVRHGLTKAERTRQEEEASKRLRDIEGHRLEHPED' A
#
# COMPACT_ATOMS: atom_id res chain seq x y z
N MET A 1 3.11 -17.98 -45.50
CA MET A 1 2.95 -17.33 -44.18
C MET A 1 1.58 -17.69 -43.64
N SER A 2 1.52 -18.48 -42.58
CA SER A 2 0.26 -18.93 -41.97
C SER A 2 -0.23 -17.89 -40.97
N ALA A 3 -1.47 -17.44 -41.10
CA ALA A 3 -2.12 -16.60 -40.11
C ALA A 3 -2.40 -17.44 -38.85
N GLU A 4 -1.94 -16.97 -37.70
CA GLU A 4 -2.20 -17.61 -36.42
C GLU A 4 -3.65 -17.36 -36.00
N ILE A 5 -4.44 -18.43 -35.89
CA ILE A 5 -5.84 -18.34 -35.50
C ILE A 5 -5.89 -18.17 -33.99
N ILE A 6 -6.04 -16.92 -33.53
CA ILE A 6 -6.18 -16.62 -32.10
C ILE A 6 -7.64 -16.53 -31.67
N ASN A 7 -7.92 -17.01 -30.46
CA ASN A 7 -9.25 -16.90 -29.88
C ASN A 7 -9.41 -15.52 -29.21
N LEU A 8 -10.14 -14.62 -29.88
CA LEU A 8 -10.40 -13.27 -29.38
C LEU A 8 -11.13 -13.25 -28.03
N ARG A 9 -11.94 -14.26 -27.70
CA ARG A 9 -12.62 -14.36 -26.40
C ARG A 9 -11.62 -14.57 -25.27
N GLN A 10 -10.63 -15.44 -25.48
CA GLN A 10 -9.58 -15.69 -24.49
C GLN A 10 -8.71 -14.44 -24.30
N VAL A 11 -8.33 -13.77 -25.39
CA VAL A 11 -7.55 -12.52 -25.34
C VAL A 11 -8.28 -11.44 -24.55
N ARG A 12 -9.58 -11.23 -24.80
CA ARG A 12 -10.39 -10.25 -24.04
C ARG A 12 -10.48 -10.61 -22.56
N LYS A 13 -10.70 -11.89 -22.24
CA LYS A 13 -10.75 -12.37 -20.86
C LYS A 13 -9.40 -12.19 -20.14
N GLN A 14 -8.30 -12.39 -20.85
CA GLN A 14 -6.97 -12.17 -20.29
C GLN A 14 -6.76 -10.68 -19.99
N ARG A 15 -7.06 -9.79 -20.93
CA ARG A 15 -6.98 -8.33 -20.73
C ARG A 15 -7.80 -7.84 -19.54
N GLN A 16 -9.00 -8.39 -19.33
CA GLN A 16 -9.81 -8.07 -18.14
C GLN A 16 -9.09 -8.48 -16.85
N ARG A 17 -8.59 -9.71 -16.78
CA ARG A 17 -7.87 -10.20 -15.60
C ARG A 17 -6.60 -9.38 -15.32
N ASP A 18 -5.88 -8.98 -16.36
CA ASP A 18 -4.67 -8.16 -16.23
C ASP A 18 -5.02 -6.77 -15.66
N SER A 19 -6.11 -6.15 -16.11
CA SER A 19 -6.59 -4.87 -15.57
C SER A 19 -7.05 -4.98 -14.12
N GLU A 20 -7.73 -6.07 -13.75
CA GLU A 20 -8.17 -6.34 -12.38
C GLU A 20 -6.97 -6.56 -11.45
N ALA A 21 -5.95 -7.29 -11.91
CA ALA A 21 -4.71 -7.53 -11.17
C ALA A 21 -3.95 -6.22 -10.90
N ALA A 22 -3.81 -5.35 -11.91
CA ALA A 22 -3.18 -4.04 -11.75
C ALA A 22 -3.93 -3.17 -10.72
N SER A 23 -5.27 -3.18 -10.77
CA SER A 23 -6.10 -2.46 -9.79
C SER A 23 -5.96 -3.03 -8.38
N ALA A 24 -5.85 -4.34 -8.25
CA ALA A 24 -5.60 -5.01 -6.97
C ALA A 24 -4.21 -4.67 -6.41
N ASP A 25 -3.18 -4.56 -7.26
CA ASP A 25 -1.83 -4.12 -6.86
C ASP A 25 -1.83 -2.69 -6.34
N GLU A 26 -2.47 -1.77 -7.07
CA GLU A 26 -2.64 -0.40 -6.60
C GLU A 26 -3.39 -0.33 -5.27
N ASN A 27 -4.44 -1.13 -5.10
CA ASN A 27 -5.18 -1.18 -3.85
C ASN A 27 -4.37 -1.82 -2.72
N ARG A 28 -3.51 -2.81 -3.00
CA ARG A 28 -2.55 -3.34 -2.04
C ARG A 28 -1.50 -2.31 -1.65
N VAL A 29 -1.10 -1.40 -2.53
CA VAL A 29 -0.19 -0.31 -2.14
C VAL A 29 -0.94 0.76 -1.34
N ARG A 30 -2.11 1.17 -1.82
CA ARG A 30 -2.93 2.26 -1.26
C ARG A 30 -3.60 1.89 0.07
N HIS A 31 -3.96 0.62 0.23
CA HIS A 31 -4.73 0.08 1.35
C HIS A 31 -4.07 -1.15 1.99
N GLY A 32 -2.80 -1.42 1.68
CA GLY A 32 -2.09 -2.63 2.13
C GLY A 32 -1.82 -2.73 3.61
N LEU A 33 -1.96 -1.62 4.35
CA LEU A 33 -2.02 -1.67 5.79
C LEU A 33 -3.46 -1.96 6.19
N THR A 34 -3.65 -3.10 6.84
CA THR A 34 -4.91 -3.39 7.52
C THR A 34 -5.17 -2.31 8.57
N LYS A 35 -6.44 -2.11 8.94
CA LYS A 35 -6.81 -1.14 9.99
C LYS A 35 -6.02 -1.39 11.29
N ALA A 36 -5.81 -2.66 11.65
CA ALA A 36 -5.06 -3.05 12.84
C ALA A 36 -3.58 -2.67 12.76
N GLU A 37 -2.93 -2.89 11.62
CA GLU A 37 -1.52 -2.51 11.41
C GLU A 37 -1.33 -1.00 11.40
N ARG A 38 -2.26 -0.27 10.78
CA ARG A 38 -2.24 1.20 10.79
C ARG A 38 -2.39 1.75 12.21
N THR A 39 -3.37 1.27 12.98
CA THR A 39 -3.58 1.71 14.37
C THR A 39 -2.37 1.38 15.24
N ARG A 40 -1.79 0.19 15.07
CA ARG A 40 -0.55 -0.17 15.78
C ARG A 40 0.61 0.78 15.45
N GLN A 41 0.81 1.13 14.17
CA GLN A 41 1.83 2.10 13.79
C GLN A 41 1.58 3.49 14.38
N GLU A 42 0.34 3.96 14.35
CA GLU A 42 -0.06 5.25 14.94
C GLU A 42 0.21 5.29 16.44
N GLU A 43 -0.12 4.22 17.16
CA GLU A 43 0.15 4.08 18.60
C GLU A 43 1.66 4.02 18.90
N GLU A 44 2.42 3.24 18.13
CA GLU A 44 3.88 3.17 18.26
C GLU A 44 4.53 4.54 18.00
N ALA A 45 4.09 5.27 16.96
CA ALA A 45 4.56 6.62 16.67
C ALA A 45 4.21 7.60 17.81
N SER A 46 2.99 7.55 18.32
CA SER A 46 2.53 8.39 19.43
C SER A 46 3.29 8.11 20.73
N LYS A 47 3.65 6.85 20.97
CA LYS A 47 4.51 6.48 22.10
C LYS A 47 5.91 7.05 21.94
N ARG A 48 6.54 6.87 20.76
CA ARG A 48 7.88 7.42 20.49
C ARG A 48 7.93 8.94 20.64
N LEU A 49 6.91 9.66 20.16
CA LEU A 49 6.83 11.11 20.33
C LEU A 49 6.77 11.51 21.81
N ARG A 50 5.96 10.81 22.61
CA ARG A 50 5.89 11.04 24.06
C ARG A 50 7.21 10.74 24.76
N ASP A 51 7.88 9.66 24.38
CA ASP A 51 9.18 9.29 24.95
C ASP A 51 10.24 10.37 24.61
N ILE A 52 10.26 10.87 23.37
CA ILE A 52 11.17 11.94 22.95
C ILE A 52 10.87 13.24 23.72
N GLU A 53 9.61 13.65 23.80
CA GLU A 53 9.19 14.86 24.51
C GLU A 53 9.53 14.78 26.00
N GLY A 54 9.27 13.64 26.64
CA GLY A 54 9.60 13.41 28.05
C GLY A 54 11.11 13.37 28.35
N HIS A 55 11.93 13.12 27.32
CA HIS A 55 13.39 13.19 27.39
C HIS A 55 13.97 14.49 26.83
N ARG A 56 13.12 15.45 26.44
CA ARG A 56 13.58 16.75 25.95
C ARG A 56 14.19 17.53 27.11
N LEU A 57 15.49 17.81 27.00
CA LEU A 57 16.17 18.78 27.84
C LEU A 57 15.87 20.16 27.27
N GLU A 58 15.14 20.99 28.00
CA GLU A 58 14.95 22.39 27.62
C GLU A 58 16.31 23.10 27.65
N HIS A 59 16.78 23.55 26.50
CA HIS A 59 18.00 24.35 26.41
C HIS A 59 17.63 25.82 26.67
N PRO A 60 18.41 26.57 27.45
CA PRO A 60 18.04 27.92 27.92
C PRO A 60 17.91 29.03 26.84
N GLU A 61 17.87 28.70 25.54
CA GLU A 61 17.69 29.68 24.46
C GLU A 61 16.46 29.42 23.56
N ASP A 62 15.54 28.53 23.94
CA ASP A 62 14.19 28.41 23.35
C ASP A 62 13.14 29.28 24.07
#